data_AF-A0A7C7W3I0-F1
#
_entry.id   AF-A0A7C7W3I0-F1
#
_cell.length_a   1.000
_cell.length_b   1.000
_cell.length_c   1.000
_cell.angle_alpha   90.00
_cell.angle_beta   90.00
_cell.angle_gamma   90.00
#
_symmetry.space_group_name_H-M   'P 1'
#
loop_
_entity.id
_entity.type
_entity.pdbx_description
1 polymer ?
#
loop_
_entity_poly.entity_id
_entity_poly.type
_entity_poly.pdbx_seq_one_letter_code
_entity_poly.pdbx_strand_id
1 'polypeptide(L)'
;MGEGPDSVVGASSRPAPRSSRGTTMWSRRSILTGLAAATTMACTGQRGPGSTTTTIPRVAAGPATALPPLADWRVTRWAADPWSRGAYSYLAPGTSPVTRRSLAHPVDDRLFFAGEATDPDHPGTVHGALASGQRAAGEVVASRRSGPTVVVGAGVAGLGAAQALAAVGHDVVVVEARDRVGGRVWSVDVGDAVIDLGGSWLHGLRDNPVADLATSLGVDLVPTDYDNALLFDADGSPLPWPRLDHLYDLVADLLGSSRSSGSMAAAVAEVRSGVTGDDRRYLEYVLASEVDHWFAAGPEALAFTGVHEGSWSRGGDAVPATSYRPIVDHLADGLDIRMGHPVSVVRSEADGVRVVTDGGEFVGATVVVTVPLGVLQAGTIRFEPELPRAKVAAIDSLGMGVMDKVVLRFDEAFWDPDVDLVAYTADRSGYFVEWYNAVPWAGRPILVGFNAGRPAAEIESWSDDETLDAALDVLRRIRW
;
A
#
# COMPACT_ATOMS: atom_id res chain seq x y z
N MET A 1 51.11 -15.90 -55.98
CA MET A 1 51.81 -14.67 -56.40
C MET A 1 51.25 -13.59 -55.49
N GLY A 2 51.69 -13.46 -54.24
CA GLY A 2 53.00 -12.96 -53.81
C GLY A 2 52.97 -11.43 -53.88
N GLU A 3 53.34 -10.61 -52.91
CA GLU A 3 53.98 -10.68 -51.59
C GLU A 3 53.71 -9.31 -50.91
N GLY A 4 53.74 -9.21 -49.57
CA GLY A 4 54.09 -7.94 -48.86
C GLY A 4 55.60 -7.69 -48.94
N PRO A 5 56.29 -6.90 -48.09
CA PRO A 5 55.91 -6.15 -46.86
C PRO A 5 56.33 -4.65 -46.94
N ASP A 6 56.08 -3.74 -45.99
CA ASP A 6 56.77 -3.48 -44.70
C ASP A 6 56.01 -2.32 -43.98
N SER A 7 55.49 -2.47 -42.75
CA SER A 7 56.10 -2.16 -41.43
C SER A 7 56.39 -0.64 -41.23
N VAL A 8 55.90 0.09 -40.19
CA VAL A 8 56.18 0.00 -38.74
C VAL A 8 55.34 1.06 -37.94
N VAL A 9 54.73 0.59 -36.84
CA VAL A 9 54.50 1.20 -35.49
C VAL A 9 53.62 2.46 -35.27
N GLY A 10 52.61 2.27 -34.41
CA GLY A 10 51.90 3.33 -33.70
C GLY A 10 50.80 2.80 -32.76
N ALA A 11 51.14 1.87 -31.86
CA ALA A 11 50.21 1.42 -30.81
C ALA A 11 50.10 2.48 -29.71
N SER A 12 48.99 3.21 -29.64
CA SER A 12 48.62 3.97 -28.44
C SER A 12 47.77 3.09 -27.53
N SER A 13 48.39 2.62 -26.45
CA SER A 13 47.74 1.98 -25.32
C SER A 13 46.73 2.93 -24.67
N ARG A 14 45.44 2.58 -24.73
CA ARG A 14 44.44 3.15 -23.81
C ARG A 14 44.69 2.57 -22.42
N PRO A 15 44.76 3.37 -21.35
CA PRO A 15 45.01 2.86 -20.01
C PRO A 15 43.77 2.12 -19.51
N ALA A 16 43.99 0.95 -18.91
CA ALA A 16 42.99 0.24 -18.13
C ALA A 16 42.45 1.13 -16.99
N PRO A 17 41.14 1.08 -16.67
CA PRO A 17 40.61 1.86 -15.57
C PRO A 17 41.22 1.37 -14.26
N ARG A 18 41.93 2.28 -13.58
CA ARG A 18 42.40 2.11 -12.21
C ARG A 18 41.19 1.89 -11.31
N SER A 19 41.28 0.85 -10.47
CA SER A 19 40.38 0.63 -9.36
C SER A 19 40.46 1.80 -8.37
N SER A 20 39.52 2.74 -8.48
CA SER A 20 39.22 3.65 -7.39
C SER A 20 38.31 2.93 -6.41
N ARG A 21 38.83 2.65 -5.20
CA ARG A 21 37.99 2.57 -4.02
C ARG A 21 37.26 3.91 -3.91
N GLY A 22 36.01 3.94 -4.35
CA GLY A 22 35.16 5.11 -4.39
C GLY A 22 33.83 4.71 -3.75
N THR A 23 33.54 5.39 -2.65
CA THR A 23 32.31 5.43 -1.87
C THR A 23 31.08 5.06 -2.69
N THR A 24 30.42 3.95 -2.33
CA THR A 24 29.10 3.58 -2.83
C THR A 24 28.12 4.69 -2.43
N MET A 25 27.70 5.48 -3.42
CA MET A 25 26.65 6.49 -3.28
C MET A 25 25.31 5.75 -3.41
N TRP A 26 24.79 5.31 -2.27
CA TRP A 26 23.44 4.72 -2.18
C TRP A 26 22.41 5.85 -2.34
N SER A 27 21.33 5.64 -3.12
CA SER A 27 20.18 6.57 -3.19
C SER A 27 19.46 6.55 -1.83
N ARG A 28 18.92 7.69 -1.41
CA ARG A 28 18.40 7.93 -0.04
C ARG A 28 17.29 6.96 0.37
N ARG A 29 16.60 6.34 -0.58
CA ARG A 29 15.52 5.37 -0.33
C ARG A 29 15.82 3.94 -0.78
N SER A 30 17.11 3.58 -0.80
CA SER A 30 17.55 2.21 -1.04
C SER A 30 17.35 1.27 0.17
N ILE A 31 16.70 1.73 1.24
CA ILE A 31 16.62 1.03 2.53
C ILE A 31 15.74 -0.21 2.44
N LEU A 32 14.47 -0.04 2.05
CA LEU A 32 13.56 -1.17 1.83
C LEU A 32 13.91 -1.96 0.56
N THR A 33 14.62 -1.36 -0.40
CA THR A 33 15.10 -2.03 -1.62
C THR A 33 16.45 -2.76 -1.47
N GLY A 34 17.18 -2.58 -0.34
CA GLY A 34 18.61 -2.93 -0.26
C GLY A 34 19.11 -3.61 1.01
N LEU A 35 18.31 -3.84 2.05
CA LEU A 35 18.83 -4.42 3.31
C LEU A 35 19.06 -5.94 3.23
N ALA A 36 20.32 -6.35 3.19
CA ALA A 36 20.80 -7.69 3.51
C ALA A 36 22.20 -7.63 4.15
N ALA A 37 22.31 -7.73 5.49
CA ALA A 37 23.41 -8.42 6.22
C ALA A 37 23.37 -8.27 7.77
N ALA A 38 23.41 -9.42 8.47
CA ALA A 38 24.19 -9.74 9.69
C ALA A 38 23.80 -9.30 11.15
N THR A 39 23.23 -10.27 11.90
CA THR A 39 23.60 -10.90 13.22
C THR A 39 23.98 -10.17 14.54
N THR A 40 23.10 -10.37 15.55
CA THR A 40 23.23 -10.78 16.99
C THR A 40 23.92 -9.94 18.11
N MET A 41 23.16 -9.57 19.17
CA MET A 41 23.20 -10.14 20.55
C MET A 41 22.23 -9.42 21.54
N ALA A 42 21.81 -10.14 22.60
CA ALA A 42 20.66 -9.85 23.49
C ALA A 42 21.01 -9.16 24.82
N CYS A 43 20.02 -8.51 25.47
CA CYS A 43 19.63 -8.74 26.88
C CYS A 43 18.39 -7.90 27.31
N THR A 44 17.77 -8.34 28.41
CA THR A 44 16.38 -8.16 28.86
C THR A 44 16.12 -7.05 29.89
N GLY A 45 14.89 -6.50 29.95
CA GLY A 45 14.39 -5.81 31.16
C GLY A 45 13.04 -5.08 31.02
N GLN A 46 12.00 -5.65 31.64
CA GLN A 46 10.60 -5.23 31.85
C GLN A 46 10.41 -3.88 32.60
N ARG A 47 9.24 -3.22 32.74
CA ARG A 47 7.91 -3.02 32.09
C ARG A 47 7.15 -2.02 33.02
N GLY A 48 6.19 -1.26 32.49
CA GLY A 48 5.08 -0.71 33.29
C GLY A 48 4.44 0.57 32.72
N PRO A 49 3.18 0.56 32.25
CA PRO A 49 2.56 1.69 31.53
C PRO A 49 1.57 2.48 32.39
N GLY A 50 1.41 3.77 32.06
CA GLY A 50 0.30 4.63 32.49
C GLY A 50 -0.28 5.33 31.25
N SER A 51 -1.57 5.15 31.02
CA SER A 51 -2.34 5.79 29.94
C SER A 51 -2.82 7.17 30.39
N THR A 52 -2.65 8.19 29.54
CA THR A 52 -3.29 9.50 29.69
C THR A 52 -3.78 9.99 28.33
N THR A 53 -5.08 10.27 28.26
CA THR A 53 -5.78 10.96 27.17
C THR A 53 -5.20 12.37 27.01
N THR A 54 -4.65 12.69 25.83
CA THR A 54 -4.03 13.99 25.55
C THR A 54 -4.95 14.84 24.68
N THR A 55 -5.40 15.97 25.23
CA THR A 55 -6.03 17.08 24.50
C THR A 55 -5.01 17.75 23.59
N ILE A 56 -5.39 18.03 22.33
CA ILE A 56 -4.55 18.64 21.29
C ILE A 56 -4.02 20.01 21.77
N PRO A 57 -2.69 20.20 21.97
CA PRO A 57 -2.14 21.50 22.29
C PRO A 57 -2.05 22.34 21.02
N ARG A 58 -2.68 23.51 21.04
CA ARG A 58 -2.58 24.51 19.97
C ARG A 58 -1.22 25.21 20.08
N VAL A 59 -0.21 24.71 19.36
CA VAL A 59 1.13 25.31 19.30
C VAL A 59 1.07 26.62 18.52
N ALA A 60 1.58 27.70 19.12
CA ALA A 60 1.57 29.05 18.57
C ALA A 60 2.19 29.12 17.17
N ALA A 61 1.43 29.62 16.20
CA ALA A 61 1.84 29.73 14.81
C ALA A 61 2.84 30.89 14.61
N GLY A 62 3.90 30.64 13.84
CA GLY A 62 4.59 31.71 13.11
C GLY A 62 3.65 32.39 12.10
N PRO A 63 4.08 33.45 11.38
CA PRO A 63 3.21 34.08 10.38
C PRO A 63 2.83 33.04 9.32
N ALA A 64 1.55 32.65 9.31
CA ALA A 64 1.01 31.63 8.43
C ALA A 64 1.08 32.10 6.98
N THR A 65 1.53 31.23 6.08
CA THR A 65 1.43 31.47 4.64
C THR A 65 -0.05 31.50 4.25
N ALA A 66 -0.47 32.55 3.55
CA ALA A 66 -1.82 32.59 2.99
C ALA A 66 -1.89 31.59 1.84
N LEU A 67 -2.66 30.51 2.01
CA LEU A 67 -2.90 29.54 0.95
C LEU A 67 -3.87 30.12 -0.09
N PRO A 68 -3.73 29.77 -1.37
CA PRO A 68 -4.77 30.03 -2.37
C PRO A 68 -6.10 29.39 -1.97
N PRO A 69 -7.22 29.83 -2.57
CA PRO A 69 -8.53 29.23 -2.30
C PRO A 69 -8.52 27.72 -2.57
N LEU A 70 -9.12 26.98 -1.64
CA LEU A 70 -9.39 25.55 -1.79
C LEU A 70 -10.64 25.40 -2.66
N ALA A 71 -10.48 24.80 -3.84
CA ALA A 71 -11.54 24.62 -4.82
C ALA A 71 -12.36 23.35 -4.59
N ASP A 72 -11.72 22.26 -4.16
CA ASP A 72 -12.38 20.98 -3.88
C ASP A 72 -11.51 20.10 -2.96
N TRP A 73 -12.11 19.16 -2.22
CA TRP A 73 -11.36 18.26 -1.33
C TRP A 73 -12.09 16.95 -0.99
N ARG A 74 -11.32 15.90 -0.65
CA ARG A 74 -11.82 14.60 -0.20
C ARG A 74 -11.00 14.09 0.99
N VAL A 75 -11.64 13.33 1.87
CA VAL A 75 -11.00 12.57 2.96
C VAL A 75 -11.40 11.11 2.84
N THR A 76 -10.48 10.18 3.08
CA THR A 76 -10.78 8.74 3.11
C THR A 76 -10.86 8.22 4.55
N ARG A 77 -11.60 7.11 4.71
CA ARG A 77 -11.81 6.41 5.98
C ARG A 77 -11.90 4.91 5.77
N TRP A 78 -10.78 4.29 5.46
CA TRP A 78 -10.78 2.88 5.04
C TRP A 78 -11.08 1.91 6.19
N ALA A 79 -10.73 2.23 7.43
CA ALA A 79 -11.02 1.41 8.61
C ALA A 79 -12.47 1.55 9.07
N ALA A 80 -13.07 2.74 8.98
CA ALA A 80 -14.49 2.93 9.30
C ALA A 80 -15.44 2.36 8.22
N ASP A 81 -14.96 2.22 6.99
CA ASP A 81 -15.74 1.67 5.89
C ASP A 81 -16.10 0.18 6.14
N PRO A 82 -17.40 -0.17 6.23
CA PRO A 82 -17.85 -1.51 6.63
C PRO A 82 -17.44 -2.61 5.65
N TRP A 83 -17.16 -2.27 4.38
CA TRP A 83 -16.80 -3.21 3.33
C TRP A 83 -15.29 -3.25 3.05
N SER A 84 -14.50 -2.40 3.72
CA SER A 84 -13.03 -2.41 3.64
C SER A 84 -12.36 -2.77 4.96
N ARG A 85 -12.75 -2.10 6.06
CA ARG A 85 -12.22 -2.29 7.42
C ARG A 85 -10.69 -2.26 7.49
N GLY A 86 -10.09 -1.38 6.71
CA GLY A 86 -8.66 -1.09 6.67
C GLY A 86 -8.16 -0.83 5.24
N ALA A 87 -6.91 -0.41 5.14
CA ALA A 87 -6.24 -0.09 3.89
C ALA A 87 -5.62 -1.34 3.23
N TYR A 88 -4.63 -1.99 3.84
CA TYR A 88 -4.01 -3.22 3.32
C TYR A 88 -3.36 -4.05 4.41
N SER A 89 -3.15 -5.34 4.12
CA SER A 89 -2.68 -6.31 5.11
C SER A 89 -1.15 -6.33 5.29
N TYR A 90 -0.70 -6.67 6.50
CA TYR A 90 0.72 -6.78 6.84
C TYR A 90 1.01 -8.01 7.72
N LEU A 91 2.29 -8.40 7.81
CA LEU A 91 2.72 -9.45 8.74
C LEU A 91 2.83 -8.91 10.16
N ALA A 92 1.87 -9.25 11.01
CA ALA A 92 1.92 -8.97 12.45
C ALA A 92 2.88 -9.95 13.18
N PRO A 93 3.34 -9.64 14.39
CA PRO A 93 4.15 -10.53 15.21
C PRO A 93 3.56 -11.94 15.31
N GLY A 94 4.40 -12.95 15.09
CA GLY A 94 4.02 -14.36 15.06
C GLY A 94 3.57 -14.87 13.69
N THR A 95 3.42 -14.00 12.68
CA THR A 95 3.06 -14.40 11.31
C THR A 95 4.27 -14.47 10.38
N SER A 96 4.06 -15.07 9.21
CA SER A 96 5.07 -15.20 8.15
C SER A 96 4.36 -15.32 6.79
N PRO A 97 5.08 -15.37 5.66
CA PRO A 97 4.47 -15.62 4.36
C PRO A 97 3.69 -16.94 4.27
N VAL A 98 3.96 -17.91 5.17
CA VAL A 98 3.14 -19.13 5.31
C VAL A 98 1.71 -18.81 5.74
N THR A 99 1.51 -17.79 6.58
CA THR A 99 0.19 -17.38 7.05
C THR A 99 -0.70 -16.92 5.90
N ARG A 100 -0.15 -16.15 4.94
CA ARG A 100 -0.87 -15.75 3.71
C ARG A 100 -1.26 -16.94 2.85
N ARG A 101 -0.35 -17.92 2.71
CA ARG A 101 -0.65 -19.18 2.00
C ARG A 101 -1.74 -19.99 2.69
N SER A 102 -1.76 -20.04 4.02
CA SER A 102 -2.84 -20.67 4.78
C SER A 102 -4.19 -19.97 4.58
N LEU A 103 -4.18 -18.63 4.48
CA LEU A 103 -5.38 -17.86 4.13
C LEU A 103 -5.85 -18.18 2.70
N ALA A 104 -4.92 -18.23 1.74
CA ALA A 104 -5.18 -18.53 0.33
C ALA A 104 -5.74 -19.94 0.09
N HIS A 105 -5.38 -20.91 0.95
CA HIS A 105 -5.66 -22.33 0.71
C HIS A 105 -7.17 -22.61 0.49
N PRO A 106 -7.57 -23.29 -0.59
CA PRO A 106 -8.97 -23.64 -0.82
C PRO A 106 -9.57 -24.52 0.29
N VAL A 107 -10.90 -24.55 0.39
CA VAL A 107 -11.64 -25.42 1.31
C VAL A 107 -12.62 -26.28 0.52
N ASP A 108 -12.48 -27.61 0.70
CA ASP A 108 -13.34 -28.65 0.14
C ASP A 108 -13.57 -28.54 -1.39
N ASP A 109 -12.58 -28.04 -2.11
CA ASP A 109 -12.63 -27.77 -3.56
C ASP A 109 -13.82 -26.89 -3.98
N ARG A 110 -14.36 -26.09 -3.05
CA ARG A 110 -15.59 -25.29 -3.24
C ARG A 110 -15.40 -23.82 -2.90
N LEU A 111 -14.65 -23.52 -1.85
CA LEU A 111 -14.39 -22.15 -1.40
C LEU A 111 -12.94 -21.80 -1.69
N PHE A 112 -12.74 -20.82 -2.56
CA PHE A 112 -11.43 -20.30 -2.95
C PHE A 112 -11.26 -18.89 -2.39
N PHE A 113 -10.03 -18.48 -2.08
CA PHE A 113 -9.76 -17.20 -1.43
C PHE A 113 -8.74 -16.41 -2.23
N ALA A 114 -9.07 -15.15 -2.50
CA ALA A 114 -8.20 -14.21 -3.22
C ALA A 114 -8.24 -12.82 -2.61
N GLY A 115 -7.28 -11.98 -2.98
CA GLY A 115 -7.02 -10.67 -2.39
C GLY A 115 -5.56 -10.54 -1.98
N GLU A 116 -5.06 -9.31 -1.86
CA GLU A 116 -3.65 -9.05 -1.53
C GLU A 116 -3.18 -9.74 -0.22
N ALA A 117 -4.09 -9.96 0.74
CA ALA A 117 -3.80 -10.70 1.97
C ALA A 117 -3.42 -12.18 1.74
N THR A 118 -3.72 -12.71 0.57
CA THR A 118 -3.46 -14.10 0.18
C THR A 118 -2.22 -14.26 -0.70
N ASP A 119 -1.54 -13.16 -1.05
CA ASP A 119 -0.39 -13.14 -1.94
C ASP A 119 0.90 -12.86 -1.13
N PRO A 120 1.80 -13.86 -0.97
CA PRO A 120 3.06 -13.66 -0.26
C PRO A 120 4.13 -12.95 -1.09
N ASP A 121 3.95 -12.87 -2.41
CA ASP A 121 4.92 -12.29 -3.34
C ASP A 121 4.62 -10.80 -3.56
N HIS A 122 3.35 -10.40 -3.50
CA HIS A 122 2.95 -9.01 -3.74
C HIS A 122 1.91 -8.49 -2.73
N PRO A 123 2.15 -8.62 -1.41
CA PRO A 123 1.20 -8.21 -0.39
C PRO A 123 0.92 -6.71 -0.43
N GLY A 124 -0.29 -6.30 -0.08
CA GLY A 124 -0.68 -4.88 -0.03
C GLY A 124 -0.78 -4.16 -1.38
N THR A 125 -0.57 -4.85 -2.51
CA THR A 125 -0.55 -4.21 -3.84
C THR A 125 -1.80 -4.52 -4.68
N VAL A 126 -2.07 -3.67 -5.67
CA VAL A 126 -3.15 -3.90 -6.66
C VAL A 126 -2.86 -5.10 -7.54
N HIS A 127 -1.61 -5.29 -7.96
CA HIS A 127 -1.23 -6.42 -8.81
C HIS A 127 -1.22 -7.75 -8.04
N GLY A 128 -0.89 -7.77 -6.74
CA GLY A 128 -1.09 -8.95 -5.90
C GLY A 128 -2.56 -9.31 -5.71
N ALA A 129 -3.44 -8.30 -5.63
CA ALA A 129 -4.89 -8.56 -5.68
C ALA A 129 -5.30 -9.19 -7.03
N LEU A 130 -4.86 -8.64 -8.16
CA LEU A 130 -5.16 -9.20 -9.49
C LEU A 130 -4.63 -10.63 -9.65
N ALA A 131 -3.36 -10.86 -9.33
CA ALA A 131 -2.69 -12.15 -9.46
C ALA A 131 -3.33 -13.22 -8.57
N SER A 132 -3.69 -12.89 -7.32
CA SER A 132 -4.41 -13.81 -6.44
C SER A 132 -5.81 -14.16 -6.96
N GLY A 133 -6.50 -13.22 -7.60
CA GLY A 133 -7.78 -13.48 -8.28
C GLY A 133 -7.65 -14.49 -9.42
N GLN A 134 -6.67 -14.26 -10.31
CA GLN A 134 -6.36 -15.16 -11.42
C GLN A 134 -5.91 -16.54 -10.93
N ARG A 135 -5.13 -16.60 -9.85
CA ARG A 135 -4.76 -17.86 -9.18
C ARG A 135 -6.00 -18.63 -8.71
N ALA A 136 -6.91 -17.97 -8.00
CA ALA A 136 -8.13 -18.60 -7.50
C ALA A 136 -9.04 -19.09 -8.65
N ALA A 137 -9.11 -18.36 -9.76
CA ALA A 137 -9.78 -18.84 -10.98
C ALA A 137 -9.15 -20.13 -11.52
N GLY A 138 -7.82 -20.21 -11.55
CA GLY A 138 -7.10 -21.43 -11.92
C GLY A 138 -7.40 -22.61 -10.98
N GLU A 139 -7.49 -22.36 -9.67
CA GLU A 139 -7.86 -23.36 -8.67
C GLU A 139 -9.32 -23.85 -8.86
N VAL A 140 -10.25 -22.95 -9.17
CA VAL A 140 -11.64 -23.29 -9.53
C VAL A 140 -11.66 -24.23 -10.74
N VAL A 141 -10.96 -23.89 -11.82
CA VAL A 141 -10.89 -24.73 -13.02
C VAL A 141 -10.24 -26.09 -12.71
N ALA A 142 -9.18 -26.10 -11.89
CA ALA A 142 -8.49 -27.32 -11.48
C ALA A 142 -9.35 -28.26 -10.61
N SER A 143 -10.33 -27.72 -9.86
CA SER A 143 -11.27 -28.51 -9.07
C SER A 143 -12.21 -29.39 -9.92
N ARG A 144 -12.36 -29.08 -11.22
CA ARG A 144 -13.23 -29.78 -12.18
C ARG A 144 -14.70 -29.88 -11.74
N ARG A 145 -15.16 -28.98 -10.87
CA ARG A 145 -16.57 -28.91 -10.48
C ARG A 145 -17.39 -28.31 -11.63
N SER A 146 -18.46 -28.99 -11.99
CA SER A 146 -19.40 -28.54 -13.03
C SER A 146 -20.41 -27.56 -12.43
N GLY A 147 -20.59 -26.41 -13.07
CA GLY A 147 -21.59 -25.40 -12.69
C GLY A 147 -20.98 -24.03 -12.43
N PRO A 148 -21.82 -23.01 -12.22
CA PRO A 148 -21.37 -21.62 -12.15
C PRO A 148 -20.56 -21.33 -10.88
N THR A 149 -19.72 -20.31 -10.94
CA THR A 149 -18.99 -19.79 -9.79
C THR A 149 -19.57 -18.45 -9.34
N VAL A 150 -19.73 -18.29 -8.03
CA VAL A 150 -20.05 -16.99 -7.44
C VAL A 150 -18.76 -16.33 -6.97
N VAL A 151 -18.48 -15.09 -7.37
CA VAL A 151 -17.37 -14.30 -6.84
C VAL A 151 -17.92 -13.27 -5.86
N VAL A 152 -17.44 -13.27 -4.61
CA VAL A 152 -17.87 -12.31 -3.59
C VAL A 152 -16.87 -11.16 -3.52
N GLY A 153 -17.32 -9.98 -3.95
CA GLY A 153 -16.55 -8.74 -4.07
C GLY A 153 -16.15 -8.43 -5.51
N ALA A 154 -16.38 -7.19 -5.96
CA ALA A 154 -15.96 -6.65 -7.24
C ALA A 154 -14.75 -5.70 -7.11
N GLY A 155 -13.86 -5.98 -6.15
CA GLY A 155 -12.52 -5.40 -6.13
C GLY A 155 -11.61 -6.05 -7.17
N VAL A 156 -10.39 -5.54 -7.34
CA VAL A 156 -9.45 -6.02 -8.39
C VAL A 156 -9.21 -7.53 -8.34
N ALA A 157 -9.16 -8.15 -7.16
CA ALA A 157 -9.07 -9.61 -7.03
C ALA A 157 -10.30 -10.35 -7.57
N GLY A 158 -11.50 -9.87 -7.23
CA GLY A 158 -12.75 -10.46 -7.71
C GLY A 158 -12.95 -10.27 -9.22
N LEU A 159 -12.68 -9.07 -9.73
CA LEU A 159 -12.72 -8.78 -11.16
C LEU A 159 -11.70 -9.64 -11.91
N GLY A 160 -10.47 -9.76 -11.40
CA GLY A 160 -9.44 -10.63 -11.95
C GLY A 160 -9.84 -12.11 -11.99
N ALA A 161 -10.46 -12.62 -10.93
CA ALA A 161 -10.98 -13.99 -10.89
C ALA A 161 -12.11 -14.18 -11.91
N ALA A 162 -13.07 -13.26 -11.96
CA ALA A 162 -14.22 -13.34 -12.86
C ALA A 162 -13.82 -13.23 -14.33
N GLN A 163 -12.91 -12.32 -14.67
CA GLN A 163 -12.39 -12.17 -16.02
C GLN A 163 -11.62 -13.42 -16.47
N ALA A 164 -10.79 -14.02 -15.60
CA ALA A 164 -10.08 -15.26 -15.91
C ALA A 164 -11.02 -16.47 -16.09
N LEU A 165 -12.10 -16.56 -15.29
CA LEU A 165 -13.13 -17.59 -15.45
C LEU A 165 -13.94 -17.40 -16.73
N ALA A 166 -14.40 -16.18 -17.01
CA ALA A 166 -15.13 -15.85 -18.22
C ALA A 166 -14.31 -16.12 -19.49
N ALA A 167 -13.00 -15.84 -19.46
CA ALA A 167 -12.09 -16.07 -20.59
C ALA A 167 -11.97 -17.54 -21.01
N VAL A 168 -12.23 -18.49 -20.09
CA VAL A 168 -12.28 -19.93 -20.40
C VAL A 168 -13.70 -20.46 -20.61
N GLY A 169 -14.69 -19.57 -20.70
CA GLY A 169 -16.10 -19.92 -20.90
C GLY A 169 -16.78 -20.50 -19.66
N HIS A 170 -16.25 -20.25 -18.46
CA HIS A 170 -16.85 -20.68 -17.20
C HIS A 170 -17.91 -19.68 -16.74
N ASP A 171 -19.12 -20.17 -16.44
CA ASP A 171 -20.22 -19.33 -15.98
C ASP A 171 -19.87 -18.68 -14.63
N VAL A 172 -19.91 -17.36 -14.55
CA VAL A 172 -19.52 -16.61 -13.36
C VAL A 172 -20.44 -15.42 -13.12
N VAL A 173 -20.78 -15.19 -11.85
CA VAL A 173 -21.48 -13.99 -11.38
C VAL A 173 -20.70 -13.36 -10.24
N VAL A 174 -20.51 -12.04 -10.28
CA VAL A 174 -19.87 -11.27 -9.22
C VAL A 174 -20.94 -10.63 -8.35
N VAL A 175 -20.82 -10.75 -7.03
CA VAL A 175 -21.75 -10.18 -6.04
C VAL A 175 -20.99 -9.15 -5.21
N GLU A 176 -21.41 -7.89 -5.28
CA GLU A 176 -20.73 -6.75 -4.66
C GLU A 176 -21.65 -6.04 -3.66
N ALA A 177 -21.10 -5.72 -2.49
CA ALA A 177 -21.85 -5.04 -1.42
C ALA A 177 -22.15 -3.58 -1.76
N ARG A 178 -21.20 -2.89 -2.41
CA ARG A 178 -21.30 -1.48 -2.81
C ARG A 178 -22.13 -1.30 -4.09
N ASP A 179 -22.39 -0.04 -4.39
CA ASP A 179 -22.96 0.46 -5.64
C ASP A 179 -21.89 0.77 -6.72
N ARG A 180 -20.65 0.33 -6.49
CA ARG A 180 -19.51 0.53 -7.39
C ARG A 180 -18.56 -0.65 -7.38
N VAL A 181 -17.80 -0.80 -8.46
CA VAL A 181 -16.66 -1.73 -8.56
C VAL A 181 -15.37 -1.11 -8.00
N GLY A 182 -14.27 -1.88 -8.03
CA GLY A 182 -12.91 -1.46 -7.70
C GLY A 182 -12.51 -1.65 -6.23
N GLY A 183 -13.47 -1.66 -5.30
CA GLY A 183 -13.21 -1.87 -3.88
C GLY A 183 -12.29 -0.79 -3.31
N ARG A 184 -11.10 -1.18 -2.84
CA ARG A 184 -10.03 -0.29 -2.33
C ARG A 184 -9.19 0.37 -3.44
N VAL A 185 -9.48 0.10 -4.70
CA VAL A 185 -8.98 0.88 -5.85
C VAL A 185 -10.13 1.74 -6.32
N TRP A 186 -10.16 3.00 -5.87
CA TRP A 186 -11.31 3.88 -6.03
C TRP A 186 -10.88 5.26 -6.50
N SER A 187 -11.29 5.61 -7.73
CA SER A 187 -11.00 6.89 -8.35
C SER A 187 -12.25 7.77 -8.39
N VAL A 188 -12.13 9.02 -7.97
CA VAL A 188 -13.24 9.99 -7.92
C VAL A 188 -12.90 11.24 -8.70
N ASP A 189 -13.94 11.96 -9.11
CA ASP A 189 -13.78 13.28 -9.72
C ASP A 189 -13.53 14.32 -8.61
N VAL A 190 -12.50 15.14 -8.81
CA VAL A 190 -12.13 16.29 -7.97
C VAL A 190 -12.04 17.50 -8.90
N GLY A 191 -13.18 18.20 -9.02
CA GLY A 191 -13.40 19.14 -10.12
C GLY A 191 -13.35 18.46 -11.49
N ASP A 192 -12.38 18.85 -12.32
CA ASP A 192 -12.17 18.33 -13.67
C ASP A 192 -10.98 17.34 -13.77
N ALA A 193 -10.42 16.94 -12.64
CA ALA A 193 -9.42 15.88 -12.53
C ALA A 193 -10.01 14.61 -11.92
N VAL A 194 -9.37 13.47 -12.16
CA VAL A 194 -9.70 12.19 -11.53
C VAL A 194 -8.54 11.78 -10.62
N ILE A 195 -8.85 11.45 -9.36
CA ILE A 195 -7.86 11.11 -8.35
C ILE A 195 -8.21 9.78 -7.68
N ASP A 196 -7.20 8.94 -7.46
CA ASP A 196 -7.32 7.70 -6.69
C ASP A 196 -7.31 7.96 -5.18
N LEU A 197 -8.46 7.73 -4.54
CA LEU A 197 -8.61 7.76 -3.08
C LEU A 197 -7.98 6.54 -2.41
N GLY A 198 -7.86 5.42 -3.14
CA GLY A 198 -7.30 4.16 -2.65
C GLY A 198 -5.92 3.85 -3.24
N GLY A 199 -5.71 2.64 -3.74
CA GLY A 199 -4.47 2.28 -4.44
C GLY A 199 -4.21 3.20 -5.65
N SER A 200 -3.03 3.84 -5.69
CA SER A 200 -2.64 4.80 -6.75
C SER A 200 -1.35 4.45 -7.46
N TRP A 201 -0.50 3.61 -6.85
CA TRP A 201 0.79 3.22 -7.42
C TRP A 201 0.73 1.85 -8.08
N LEU A 202 1.47 1.74 -9.18
CA LEU A 202 1.96 0.48 -9.73
C LEU A 202 3.37 0.30 -9.19
N HIS A 203 3.53 -0.63 -8.24
CA HIS A 203 4.85 -0.97 -7.73
C HIS A 203 5.54 -1.96 -8.67
N GLY A 204 6.77 -1.67 -9.10
CA GLY A 204 7.59 -2.56 -9.94
C GLY A 204 7.16 -2.68 -11.39
N LEU A 205 7.43 -1.67 -12.21
CA LEU A 205 6.96 -1.60 -13.61
C LEU A 205 7.40 -2.75 -14.54
N ARG A 206 8.51 -3.43 -14.25
CA ARG A 206 9.08 -4.43 -15.16
C ARG A 206 8.32 -5.76 -15.16
N ASP A 207 7.84 -6.17 -13.99
CA ASP A 207 7.27 -7.51 -13.77
C ASP A 207 5.80 -7.42 -13.30
N ASN A 208 5.18 -6.24 -13.45
CA ASN A 208 3.82 -5.95 -12.96
C ASN A 208 2.79 -6.05 -14.11
N PRO A 209 1.87 -7.04 -14.09
CA PRO A 209 0.90 -7.24 -15.16
C PRO A 209 -0.12 -6.10 -15.30
N VAL A 210 -0.28 -5.27 -14.26
CA VAL A 210 -1.13 -4.09 -14.32
C VAL A 210 -0.46 -2.98 -15.13
N ALA A 211 0.88 -2.92 -15.18
CA ALA A 211 1.61 -1.97 -16.03
C ALA A 211 1.47 -2.33 -17.52
N ASP A 212 1.54 -3.62 -17.84
CA ASP A 212 1.25 -4.12 -19.19
C ASP A 212 -0.19 -3.82 -19.60
N LEU A 213 -1.14 -4.02 -18.68
CA LEU A 213 -2.54 -3.70 -18.91
C LEU A 213 -2.75 -2.20 -19.15
N ALA A 214 -2.18 -1.33 -18.32
CA ALA A 214 -2.24 0.12 -18.51
C ALA A 214 -1.70 0.53 -19.89
N THR A 215 -0.55 -0.03 -20.29
CA THR A 215 0.03 0.19 -21.62
C THR A 215 -0.91 -0.27 -22.73
N SER A 216 -1.55 -1.43 -22.59
CA SER A 216 -2.49 -1.96 -23.59
C SER A 216 -3.76 -1.10 -23.75
N LEU A 217 -4.14 -0.37 -22.70
CA LEU A 217 -5.23 0.58 -22.69
C LEU A 217 -4.83 1.98 -23.18
N GLY A 218 -3.56 2.20 -23.52
CA GLY A 218 -3.05 3.52 -23.90
C GLY A 218 -2.99 4.50 -22.73
N VAL A 219 -2.87 4.00 -21.50
CA VAL A 219 -2.71 4.82 -20.29
C VAL A 219 -1.23 5.05 -20.04
N ASP A 220 -0.81 6.31 -20.12
CA ASP A 220 0.55 6.71 -19.77
C ASP A 220 0.80 6.51 -18.26
N LEU A 221 2.01 6.08 -17.93
CA LEU A 221 2.48 5.90 -16.56
C LEU A 221 3.48 7.02 -16.24
N VAL A 222 3.23 7.75 -15.16
CA VAL A 222 4.11 8.80 -14.65
C VAL A 222 4.99 8.21 -13.55
N PRO A 223 6.30 8.04 -13.77
CA PRO A 223 7.21 7.50 -12.77
C PRO A 223 7.22 8.39 -11.52
N THR A 224 7.33 7.77 -10.34
CA THR A 224 7.54 8.48 -9.09
C THR A 224 9.03 8.53 -8.77
N ASP A 225 9.60 9.72 -8.68
CA ASP A 225 10.95 9.96 -8.19
C ASP A 225 10.91 10.34 -6.70
N TYR A 226 11.18 9.37 -5.83
CA TYR A 226 11.18 9.60 -4.40
C TYR A 226 12.35 10.45 -3.89
N ASP A 227 13.40 10.65 -4.70
CA ASP A 227 14.52 11.55 -4.38
C ASP A 227 14.19 13.01 -4.80
N ASN A 228 13.20 13.20 -5.69
CA ASN A 228 12.66 14.50 -6.10
C ASN A 228 11.65 15.05 -5.08
N ALA A 229 12.15 15.37 -3.89
CA ALA A 229 11.31 15.77 -2.77
C ALA A 229 11.83 17.02 -2.02
N LEU A 230 10.91 17.87 -1.61
CA LEU A 230 11.17 18.96 -0.66
C LEU A 230 11.04 18.45 0.77
N LEU A 231 11.83 19.00 1.70
CA LEU A 231 11.75 18.67 3.12
C LEU A 231 11.69 19.96 3.94
N PHE A 232 10.73 20.02 4.87
CA PHE A 232 10.53 21.15 5.77
C PHE A 232 10.57 20.69 7.24
N ASP A 233 11.13 21.53 8.10
CA ASP A 233 11.11 21.33 9.55
C ASP A 233 9.77 21.78 10.16
N ALA A 234 9.52 21.43 11.42
CA ALA A 234 8.30 21.76 12.15
C ALA A 234 7.97 23.26 12.24
N ASP A 235 8.97 24.13 12.11
CA ASP A 235 8.78 25.59 12.08
C ASP A 235 8.44 26.13 10.67
N GLY A 236 8.35 25.21 9.69
CA GLY A 236 8.06 25.47 8.28
C GLY A 236 9.26 25.84 7.43
N SER A 237 10.47 25.94 7.99
CA SER A 237 11.67 26.28 7.22
C SER A 237 12.17 25.09 6.39
N PRO A 238 12.76 25.33 5.20
CA PRO A 238 13.39 24.26 4.42
C PRO A 238 14.51 23.57 5.21
N LEU A 239 14.51 22.24 5.20
CA LEU A 239 15.46 21.40 5.90
C LEU A 239 16.28 20.59 4.89
N PRO A 240 17.62 20.68 4.88
CA PRO A 240 18.43 19.87 3.98
C PRO A 240 18.37 18.39 4.33
N TRP A 241 18.05 17.54 3.36
CA TRP A 241 18.04 16.08 3.49
C TRP A 241 19.27 15.47 4.20
N PRO A 242 20.52 15.94 4.00
CA PRO A 242 21.68 15.41 4.71
C PRO A 242 21.62 15.51 6.24
N ARG A 243 20.66 16.25 6.81
CA ARG A 243 20.36 16.26 8.24
C ARG A 243 19.73 14.96 8.76
N LEU A 244 19.14 14.17 7.88
CA LEU A 244 18.44 12.93 8.21
C LEU A 244 19.25 11.67 7.83
N ASP A 245 20.35 11.80 7.07
CA ASP A 245 21.11 10.66 6.52
C ASP A 245 21.49 9.64 7.61
N HIS A 246 21.97 10.08 8.78
CA HIS A 246 22.35 9.18 9.87
C HIS A 246 21.14 8.47 10.51
N LEU A 247 19.96 9.06 10.46
CA LEU A 247 18.72 8.48 10.98
C LEU A 247 18.14 7.47 9.99
N TYR A 248 18.27 7.75 8.69
CA TYR A 248 18.01 6.79 7.63
C TYR A 248 18.90 5.56 7.77
N ASP A 249 20.21 5.73 7.98
CA ASP A 249 21.14 4.63 8.25
C ASP A 249 20.73 3.84 9.51
N LEU A 250 20.34 4.54 10.59
CA LEU A 250 19.92 3.90 11.84
C LEU A 250 18.65 3.07 11.69
N VAL A 251 17.65 3.59 10.97
CA VAL A 251 16.41 2.86 10.68
C VAL A 251 16.70 1.69 9.74
N ALA A 252 17.58 1.87 8.76
CA ALA A 252 18.00 0.80 7.87
C ALA A 252 18.63 -0.37 8.65
N ASP A 253 19.60 -0.07 9.51
CA ASP A 253 20.26 -1.05 10.36
C ASP A 253 19.26 -1.78 11.27
N LEU A 254 18.29 -1.06 11.86
CA LEU A 254 17.21 -1.65 12.64
C LEU A 254 16.41 -2.65 11.79
N LEU A 255 15.93 -2.24 10.62
CA LEU A 255 15.10 -3.09 9.75
C LEU A 255 15.88 -4.32 9.25
N GLY A 256 17.19 -4.18 9.05
CA GLY A 256 18.10 -5.26 8.65
C GLY A 256 18.54 -6.20 9.78
N SER A 257 18.40 -5.80 11.04
CA SER A 257 18.97 -6.50 12.20
C SER A 257 18.40 -7.90 12.45
N SER A 258 17.20 -8.21 11.92
CA SER A 258 16.48 -9.45 12.19
C SER A 258 15.60 -9.89 11.02
N ARG A 259 15.40 -11.20 10.92
CA ARG A 259 14.48 -11.87 9.98
C ARG A 259 13.47 -12.75 10.73
N SER A 260 13.23 -12.47 12.01
CA SER A 260 12.32 -13.27 12.84
C SER A 260 10.87 -12.83 12.64
N SER A 261 9.91 -13.70 13.00
CA SER A 261 8.51 -13.30 13.09
C SER A 261 8.19 -12.49 14.36
N GLY A 262 9.20 -12.10 15.16
CA GLY A 262 9.02 -11.30 16.37
C GLY A 262 8.71 -9.83 16.06
N SER A 263 8.11 -9.14 17.03
CA SER A 263 7.82 -7.69 16.94
C SER A 263 9.09 -6.84 16.87
N MET A 264 9.06 -5.75 16.10
CA MET A 264 10.15 -4.75 16.10
C MET A 264 10.13 -3.80 17.30
N ALA A 265 9.09 -3.84 18.14
CA ALA A 265 8.86 -2.83 19.19
C ALA A 265 10.06 -2.59 20.11
N ALA A 266 10.76 -3.67 20.51
CA ALA A 266 11.92 -3.56 21.40
C ALA A 266 13.11 -2.84 20.72
N ALA A 267 13.41 -3.19 19.47
CA ALA A 267 14.50 -2.56 18.71
C ALA A 267 14.20 -1.10 18.40
N VAL A 268 12.95 -0.78 18.07
CA VAL A 268 12.51 0.60 17.87
C VAL A 268 12.65 1.39 19.17
N ALA A 269 12.22 0.83 20.30
CA ALA A 269 12.35 1.51 21.60
C ALA A 269 13.82 1.80 21.96
N GLU A 270 14.73 0.89 21.64
CA GLU A 270 16.17 1.08 21.82
C GLU A 270 16.69 2.24 20.96
N VAL A 271 16.42 2.22 19.66
CA VAL A 271 16.79 3.31 18.74
C VAL A 271 16.25 4.66 19.21
N ARG A 272 14.97 4.71 19.61
CA ARG A 272 14.32 5.92 20.12
C ARG A 272 14.98 6.45 21.39
N SER A 273 15.49 5.58 22.25
CA SER A 273 16.15 5.97 23.50
C SER A 273 17.54 6.59 23.28
N GLY A 274 18.20 6.25 22.17
CA GLY A 274 19.52 6.77 21.80
C GLY A 274 19.49 8.12 21.10
N VAL A 275 18.32 8.61 20.71
CA VAL A 275 18.16 9.83 19.90
C VAL A 275 17.37 10.88 20.68
N THR A 276 17.82 12.13 20.68
CA THR A 276 17.24 13.22 21.48
C THR A 276 17.11 14.53 20.68
N GLY A 277 16.43 15.53 21.23
CA GLY A 277 16.29 16.85 20.59
C GLY A 277 15.55 16.77 19.25
N ASP A 278 16.00 17.57 18.28
CA ASP A 278 15.41 17.58 16.93
C ASP A 278 15.57 16.24 16.20
N ASP A 279 16.68 15.54 16.39
CA ASP A 279 16.88 14.22 15.80
C ASP A 279 15.81 13.21 16.25
N ARG A 280 15.25 13.38 17.46
CA ARG A 280 14.14 12.52 17.92
C ARG A 280 12.91 12.73 17.05
N ARG A 281 12.61 13.98 16.67
CA ARG A 281 11.49 14.33 15.78
C ARG A 281 11.77 13.86 14.36
N TYR A 282 12.99 14.04 13.87
CA TYR A 282 13.40 13.56 12.55
C TYR A 282 13.36 12.03 12.45
N LEU A 283 13.75 11.31 13.51
CA LEU A 283 13.65 9.85 13.57
C LEU A 283 12.20 9.40 13.44
N GLU A 284 11.26 10.10 14.08
CA GLU A 284 9.84 9.77 13.94
C GLU A 284 9.32 10.01 12.53
N TYR A 285 9.79 11.06 11.84
CA TYR A 285 9.52 11.23 10.41
C TYR A 285 10.08 10.06 9.59
N VAL A 286 11.34 9.65 9.80
CA VAL A 286 11.97 8.54 9.06
C VAL A 286 11.22 7.22 9.32
N LEU A 287 10.84 6.93 10.56
CA LEU A 287 10.03 5.75 10.88
C LEU A 287 8.67 5.79 10.16
N ALA A 288 8.02 6.96 10.13
CA ALA A 288 6.76 7.11 9.42
C ALA A 288 6.91 6.92 7.91
N SER A 289 7.93 7.52 7.28
CA SER A 289 8.15 7.44 5.83
C SER A 289 8.63 6.06 5.37
N GLU A 290 9.47 5.39 6.16
CA GLU A 290 10.09 4.11 5.78
C GLU A 290 9.33 2.89 6.32
N VAL A 291 8.37 3.07 7.22
CA VAL A 291 7.59 1.97 7.79
C VAL A 291 6.11 2.23 7.69
N ASP A 292 5.59 3.20 8.45
CA ASP A 292 4.14 3.39 8.59
C ASP A 292 3.47 3.56 7.22
N HIS A 293 4.04 4.37 6.34
CA HIS A 293 3.47 4.66 5.03
C HIS A 293 3.57 3.50 4.03
N TRP A 294 4.55 2.61 4.18
CA TRP A 294 4.69 1.42 3.33
C TRP A 294 3.81 0.26 3.77
N PHE A 295 3.58 0.12 5.07
CA PHE A 295 2.88 -1.05 5.65
C PHE A 295 1.49 -0.72 6.21
N ALA A 296 1.07 0.55 6.16
CA ALA A 296 -0.13 1.06 6.82
C ALA A 296 -0.17 0.73 8.33
N ALA A 297 1.00 0.57 8.95
CA ALA A 297 1.17 0.10 10.31
C ALA A 297 2.51 0.54 10.88
N GLY A 298 2.52 0.95 12.15
CA GLY A 298 3.75 1.30 12.85
C GLY A 298 4.65 0.08 13.10
N PRO A 299 5.96 0.30 13.31
CA PRO A 299 6.93 -0.78 13.44
C PRO A 299 6.65 -1.71 14.64
N GLU A 300 5.99 -1.23 15.70
CA GLU A 300 5.60 -2.06 16.84
C GLU A 300 4.57 -3.14 16.50
N ALA A 301 3.72 -2.84 15.51
CA ALA A 301 2.69 -3.75 15.02
C ALA A 301 3.24 -4.73 13.98
N LEU A 302 4.45 -4.54 13.47
CA LEU A 302 5.07 -5.36 12.44
C LEU A 302 5.98 -6.45 13.02
N ALA A 303 5.96 -7.61 12.37
CA ALA A 303 7.01 -8.60 12.51
C ALA A 303 8.26 -8.16 11.73
N PHE A 304 9.47 -8.50 12.20
CA PHE A 304 10.70 -8.23 11.44
C PHE A 304 10.67 -8.81 10.03
N THR A 305 10.08 -9.99 9.84
CA THR A 305 9.89 -10.57 8.49
C THR A 305 9.01 -9.74 7.56
N GLY A 306 8.18 -8.84 8.08
CA GLY A 306 7.24 -8.04 7.28
C GLY A 306 7.92 -7.13 6.26
N VAL A 307 9.00 -6.46 6.65
CA VAL A 307 9.79 -5.59 5.74
C VAL A 307 10.64 -6.35 4.73
N HIS A 308 10.61 -7.68 4.83
CA HIS A 308 11.37 -8.60 4.00
C HIS A 308 10.46 -9.54 3.19
N GLU A 309 9.14 -9.35 3.29
CA GLU A 309 8.15 -10.10 2.53
C GLU A 309 8.00 -9.51 1.12
N GLY A 310 7.57 -10.35 0.19
CA GLY A 310 7.34 -9.99 -1.20
C GLY A 310 8.52 -10.32 -2.12
N SER A 311 8.21 -10.40 -3.41
CA SER A 311 9.20 -10.39 -4.48
C SER A 311 9.54 -8.97 -4.87
N TRP A 312 10.82 -8.75 -5.14
CA TRP A 312 11.35 -7.46 -5.55
C TRP A 312 10.68 -6.97 -6.83
N SER A 313 9.96 -5.86 -6.68
CA SER A 313 9.40 -5.07 -7.76
C SER A 313 10.53 -4.30 -8.47
N ARG A 314 10.85 -4.69 -9.71
CA ARG A 314 11.88 -4.03 -10.53
C ARG A 314 11.28 -2.96 -11.42
N GLY A 315 12.06 -1.94 -11.77
CA GLY A 315 11.65 -0.92 -12.73
C GLY A 315 11.02 0.33 -12.11
N GLY A 316 11.11 0.50 -10.78
CA GLY A 316 10.54 1.64 -10.06
C GLY A 316 9.02 1.57 -9.95
N ASP A 317 8.44 2.68 -9.49
CA ASP A 317 7.02 2.83 -9.24
C ASP A 317 6.46 3.95 -10.12
N ALA A 318 5.18 3.85 -10.50
CA ALA A 318 4.50 4.89 -11.27
C ALA A 318 3.03 5.00 -10.90
N VAL A 319 2.43 6.13 -11.24
CA VAL A 319 0.98 6.34 -11.18
C VAL A 319 0.40 6.47 -12.58
N PRO A 320 -0.83 6.00 -12.86
CA PRO A 320 -1.46 6.23 -14.14
C PRO A 320 -1.82 7.71 -14.33
N ALA A 321 -1.55 8.27 -15.51
CA ALA A 321 -1.94 9.63 -15.88
C ALA A 321 -3.47 9.87 -15.94
N THR A 322 -4.25 8.82 -15.70
CA THR A 322 -5.72 8.84 -15.76
C THR A 322 -6.38 8.36 -14.47
N SER A 323 -5.61 8.09 -13.41
CA SER A 323 -5.98 7.24 -12.25
C SER A 323 -6.13 5.75 -12.61
N TYR A 324 -6.44 4.92 -11.63
CA TYR A 324 -6.76 3.50 -11.86
C TYR A 324 -8.11 3.26 -12.55
N ARG A 325 -8.96 4.28 -12.74
CA ARG A 325 -10.33 4.11 -13.28
C ARG A 325 -10.38 3.31 -14.58
N PRO A 326 -9.60 3.61 -15.64
CA PRO A 326 -9.70 2.85 -16.90
C PRO A 326 -9.31 1.37 -16.75
N ILE A 327 -8.39 1.07 -15.83
CA ILE A 327 -7.95 -0.30 -15.53
C ILE A 327 -9.08 -1.06 -14.84
N VAL A 328 -9.71 -0.46 -13.83
CA VAL A 328 -10.85 -1.06 -13.11
C VAL A 328 -12.04 -1.26 -14.05
N ASP A 329 -12.35 -0.26 -14.88
CA ASP A 329 -13.43 -0.33 -15.85
C ASP A 329 -13.19 -1.45 -16.87
N HIS A 330 -11.97 -1.59 -17.38
CA HIS A 330 -11.60 -2.69 -18.27
C HIS A 330 -11.76 -4.06 -17.61
N LEU A 331 -11.34 -4.21 -16.34
CA LEU A 331 -11.49 -5.48 -15.62
C LEU A 331 -12.96 -5.84 -15.34
N ALA A 332 -13.85 -4.84 -15.29
CA ALA A 332 -15.29 -5.04 -15.08
C ALA A 332 -16.09 -5.26 -16.38
N ASP A 333 -15.52 -4.90 -17.54
CA ASP A 333 -16.22 -4.93 -18.82
C ASP A 333 -16.72 -6.34 -19.18
N GLY A 334 -17.97 -6.42 -19.62
CA GLY A 334 -18.62 -7.67 -20.04
C GLY A 334 -18.95 -8.69 -18.93
N LEU A 335 -18.70 -8.38 -17.65
CA LEU A 335 -19.01 -9.29 -16.53
C LEU A 335 -20.44 -9.13 -16.01
N ASP A 336 -21.05 -10.21 -15.52
CA ASP A 336 -22.31 -10.16 -14.76
C ASP A 336 -22.02 -9.76 -13.30
N ILE A 337 -22.14 -8.46 -13.00
CA ILE A 337 -21.87 -7.88 -11.67
C ILE A 337 -23.19 -7.43 -11.01
N ARG A 338 -23.47 -7.97 -9.83
CA ARG A 338 -24.65 -7.68 -9.01
C ARG A 338 -24.25 -6.81 -7.81
N MET A 339 -24.37 -5.50 -8.00
CA MET A 339 -24.06 -4.47 -6.99
C MET A 339 -25.19 -4.33 -5.95
N GLY A 340 -24.89 -3.77 -4.77
CA GLY A 340 -25.85 -3.55 -3.70
C GLY A 340 -26.34 -4.82 -3.01
N HIS A 341 -25.56 -5.91 -3.08
CA HIS A 341 -25.90 -7.22 -2.51
C HIS A 341 -24.86 -7.62 -1.44
N PRO A 342 -24.91 -7.02 -0.24
CA PRO A 342 -24.00 -7.39 0.84
C PRO A 342 -24.21 -8.85 1.23
N VAL A 343 -23.14 -9.64 1.13
CA VAL A 343 -23.14 -11.05 1.52
C VAL A 343 -23.06 -11.15 3.04
N SER A 344 -23.91 -11.98 3.64
CA SER A 344 -23.94 -12.23 5.09
C SER A 344 -23.67 -13.69 5.45
N VAL A 345 -23.92 -14.63 4.54
CA VAL A 345 -23.64 -16.06 4.73
C VAL A 345 -23.10 -16.70 3.46
N VAL A 346 -22.07 -17.54 3.60
CA VAL A 346 -21.60 -18.48 2.57
C VAL A 346 -21.83 -19.90 3.09
N ARG A 347 -22.82 -20.59 2.52
CA ARG A 347 -23.17 -21.98 2.84
C ARG A 347 -22.57 -22.94 1.83
N SER A 348 -21.86 -23.96 2.29
CA SER A 348 -21.40 -25.10 1.50
C SER A 348 -22.30 -26.30 1.80
N GLU A 349 -22.99 -26.80 0.78
CA GLU A 349 -23.97 -27.88 0.88
C GLU A 349 -23.56 -29.08 0.02
N ALA A 350 -24.31 -30.18 -0.02
CA ALA A 350 -23.91 -31.35 -0.81
C ALA A 350 -23.84 -31.05 -2.33
N ASP A 351 -24.76 -30.22 -2.83
CA ASP A 351 -24.98 -29.90 -4.24
C ASP A 351 -24.24 -28.65 -4.74
N GLY A 352 -23.73 -27.81 -3.85
CA GLY A 352 -22.96 -26.62 -4.26
C GLY A 352 -22.68 -25.67 -3.10
N VAL A 353 -22.66 -24.39 -3.43
CA VAL A 353 -22.54 -23.28 -2.48
C VAL A 353 -23.71 -22.30 -2.66
N ARG A 354 -24.17 -21.75 -1.54
CA ARG A 354 -25.19 -20.69 -1.49
C ARG A 354 -24.58 -19.45 -0.86
N VAL A 355 -24.59 -18.35 -1.59
CA VAL A 355 -24.15 -17.03 -1.13
C VAL A 355 -25.40 -16.22 -0.82
N VAL A 356 -25.65 -16.00 0.46
CA VAL A 356 -26.86 -15.33 0.98
C VAL A 356 -26.58 -13.85 1.16
N THR A 357 -27.51 -13.04 0.66
CA THR A 357 -27.49 -11.58 0.71
C THR A 357 -28.83 -11.07 1.23
N ASP A 358 -28.92 -9.78 1.55
CA ASP A 358 -30.19 -9.16 1.93
C ASP A 358 -31.22 -9.14 0.77
N GLY A 359 -30.74 -9.26 -0.48
CA GLY A 359 -31.56 -9.28 -1.69
C GLY A 359 -31.94 -10.67 -2.20
N GLY A 360 -31.50 -11.75 -1.54
CA GLY A 360 -31.73 -13.13 -1.97
C GLY A 360 -30.46 -13.99 -1.95
N GLU A 361 -30.51 -15.13 -2.63
CA GLU A 361 -29.42 -16.11 -2.67
C GLU A 361 -28.85 -16.26 -4.09
N PHE A 362 -27.52 -16.38 -4.18
CA PHE A 362 -26.81 -16.79 -5.39
C PHE A 362 -26.30 -18.22 -5.20
N VAL A 363 -26.54 -19.08 -6.18
CA VAL A 363 -26.18 -20.51 -6.10
C VAL A 363 -25.09 -20.81 -7.13
N GLY A 364 -24.04 -21.50 -6.68
CA GLY A 364 -22.92 -21.91 -7.52
C GLY A 364 -22.43 -23.32 -7.18
N ALA A 365 -21.60 -23.88 -8.06
CA ALA A 365 -20.83 -25.08 -7.76
C ALA A 365 -19.61 -24.78 -6.86
N THR A 366 -19.08 -23.56 -6.98
CA THR A 366 -17.95 -23.01 -6.22
C THR A 366 -18.16 -21.52 -5.93
N VAL A 367 -17.40 -21.00 -4.97
CA VAL A 367 -17.35 -19.57 -4.62
C VAL A 367 -15.90 -19.11 -4.48
N VAL A 368 -15.60 -17.92 -5.02
CA VAL A 368 -14.33 -17.21 -4.77
C VAL A 368 -14.61 -16.05 -3.82
N VAL A 369 -14.04 -16.09 -2.62
CA VAL A 369 -14.18 -15.06 -1.60
C VAL A 369 -13.04 -14.06 -1.75
N THR A 370 -13.37 -12.81 -2.09
CA THR A 370 -12.38 -11.74 -2.34
C THR A 370 -12.53 -10.53 -1.43
N VAL A 371 -13.31 -10.68 -0.35
CA VAL A 371 -13.51 -9.60 0.62
C VAL A 371 -12.21 -9.28 1.36
N PRO A 372 -11.98 -8.02 1.77
CA PRO A 372 -10.79 -7.63 2.51
C PRO A 372 -10.59 -8.41 3.82
N LEU A 373 -9.32 -8.55 4.24
CA LEU A 373 -8.98 -9.24 5.50
C LEU A 373 -9.74 -8.66 6.70
N GLY A 374 -9.86 -7.34 6.82
CA GLY A 374 -10.62 -6.69 7.89
C GLY A 374 -12.11 -7.08 7.93
N VAL A 375 -12.72 -7.41 6.78
CA VAL A 375 -14.11 -7.91 6.71
C VAL A 375 -14.20 -9.35 7.23
N LEU A 376 -13.22 -10.20 6.91
CA LEU A 376 -13.11 -11.55 7.45
C LEU A 376 -12.90 -11.52 8.96
N GLN A 377 -11.98 -10.68 9.46
CA GLN A 377 -11.69 -10.51 10.88
C GLN A 377 -12.89 -10.01 11.67
N ALA A 378 -13.73 -9.17 11.06
CA ALA A 378 -14.95 -8.68 11.70
C ALA A 378 -16.04 -9.75 11.82
N GLY A 379 -15.91 -10.91 11.16
CA GLY A 379 -16.90 -11.99 11.22
C GLY A 379 -18.27 -11.62 10.68
N THR A 380 -18.33 -10.61 9.80
CA THR A 380 -19.61 -10.12 9.22
C THR A 380 -20.22 -11.08 8.21
N ILE A 381 -19.38 -11.93 7.61
CA ILE A 381 -19.81 -13.05 6.75
C ILE A 381 -19.66 -14.34 7.53
N ARG A 382 -20.76 -15.07 7.70
CA ARG A 382 -20.76 -16.38 8.34
C ARG A 382 -20.47 -17.47 7.31
N PHE A 383 -19.58 -18.40 7.65
CA PHE A 383 -19.32 -19.59 6.85
C PHE A 383 -20.00 -20.80 7.49
N GLU A 384 -20.73 -21.57 6.69
CA GLU A 384 -21.48 -22.75 7.14
C GLU A 384 -21.15 -23.93 6.20
N PRO A 385 -20.43 -24.98 6.66
CA PRO A 385 -19.84 -25.13 7.99
C PRO A 385 -18.73 -24.09 8.26
N GLU A 386 -18.34 -23.97 9.54
CA GLU A 386 -17.25 -23.09 9.95
C GLU A 386 -15.95 -23.39 9.18
N LEU A 387 -15.17 -22.33 8.92
CA LEU A 387 -13.89 -22.47 8.24
C LEU A 387 -12.90 -23.33 9.05
N PRO A 388 -12.00 -24.07 8.38
CA PRO A 388 -10.96 -24.84 9.06
C PRO A 388 -10.14 -23.97 10.02
N ARG A 389 -9.78 -24.52 11.19
CA ARG A 389 -9.05 -23.81 12.25
C ARG A 389 -7.78 -23.09 11.76
N ALA A 390 -7.04 -23.70 10.84
CA ALA A 390 -5.83 -23.10 10.27
C ALA A 390 -6.13 -21.82 9.47
N LYS A 391 -7.27 -21.76 8.78
CA LYS A 391 -7.71 -20.57 8.05
C LYS A 391 -8.19 -19.48 8.99
N VAL A 392 -8.99 -19.83 10.01
CA VAL A 392 -9.42 -18.89 11.06
C VAL A 392 -8.20 -18.28 11.76
N ALA A 393 -7.23 -19.11 12.16
CA ALA A 393 -5.98 -18.62 12.74
C ALA A 393 -5.19 -17.69 11.80
N ALA A 394 -5.21 -17.93 10.48
CA ALA A 394 -4.57 -17.03 9.51
C ALA A 394 -5.32 -15.69 9.39
N ILE A 395 -6.65 -15.71 9.37
CA ILE A 395 -7.49 -14.49 9.38
C ILE A 395 -7.19 -13.66 10.63
N ASP A 396 -7.18 -14.29 11.80
CA ASP A 396 -7.06 -13.59 13.08
C ASP A 396 -5.65 -13.06 13.37
N SER A 397 -4.62 -13.69 12.78
CA SER A 397 -3.22 -13.37 13.10
C SER A 397 -2.57 -12.37 12.14
N LEU A 398 -3.01 -12.27 10.89
CA LEU A 398 -2.52 -11.24 9.96
C LEU A 398 -2.96 -9.85 10.41
N GLY A 399 -2.11 -8.86 10.17
CA GLY A 399 -2.45 -7.47 10.46
C GLY A 399 -3.28 -6.85 9.34
N MET A 400 -4.21 -5.97 9.70
CA MET A 400 -4.92 -5.12 8.76
C MET A 400 -4.57 -3.67 9.06
N GLY A 401 -3.79 -3.05 8.17
CA GLY A 401 -3.29 -1.69 8.33
C GLY A 401 -4.35 -0.63 8.05
N VAL A 402 -4.06 0.59 8.48
CA VAL A 402 -4.87 1.79 8.24
C VAL A 402 -3.99 2.85 7.60
N MET A 403 -4.46 3.39 6.48
CA MET A 403 -3.82 4.46 5.74
C MET A 403 -4.94 5.27 5.11
N ASP A 404 -4.97 6.57 5.36
CA ASP A 404 -5.97 7.49 4.82
C ASP A 404 -5.33 8.68 4.12
N LYS A 405 -6.08 9.23 3.17
CA LYS A 405 -5.69 10.36 2.35
C LYS A 405 -6.57 11.57 2.62
N VAL A 406 -5.95 12.73 2.53
CA VAL A 406 -6.63 13.99 2.26
C VAL A 406 -6.22 14.47 0.87
N VAL A 407 -7.19 14.70 0.00
CA VAL A 407 -6.96 15.24 -1.36
C VAL A 407 -7.42 16.69 -1.35
N LEU A 408 -6.55 17.61 -1.72
CA LEU A 408 -6.81 19.05 -1.70
C LEU A 408 -6.53 19.66 -3.07
N ARG A 409 -7.57 20.20 -3.72
CA ARG A 409 -7.47 20.93 -4.99
C ARG A 409 -7.52 22.43 -4.71
N PHE A 410 -6.50 23.14 -5.16
CA PHE A 410 -6.40 24.60 -5.08
C PHE A 410 -6.63 25.25 -6.43
N ASP A 411 -6.92 26.55 -6.42
CA ASP A 411 -7.03 27.34 -7.66
C ASP A 411 -5.69 27.49 -8.38
N GLU A 412 -4.58 27.54 -7.64
CA GLU A 412 -3.21 27.64 -8.15
C GLU A 412 -2.23 26.82 -7.30
N ALA A 413 -1.16 26.33 -7.94
CA ALA A 413 -0.08 25.64 -7.24
C ALA A 413 0.80 26.69 -6.55
N PHE A 414 0.92 26.59 -5.22
CA PHE A 414 1.78 27.44 -4.40
C PHE A 414 3.08 26.72 -3.99
N TRP A 415 3.28 25.51 -4.50
CA TRP A 415 4.49 24.70 -4.38
C TRP A 415 5.17 24.56 -5.75
N ASP A 416 6.40 24.04 -5.78
CA ASP A 416 7.08 23.72 -7.04
C ASP A 416 6.32 22.59 -7.78
N PRO A 417 5.72 22.82 -8.95
CA PRO A 417 4.95 21.80 -9.65
C PRO A 417 5.81 20.66 -10.22
N ASP A 418 7.14 20.82 -10.25
CA ASP A 418 8.08 19.85 -10.79
C ASP A 418 8.61 18.86 -9.72
N VAL A 419 8.28 19.06 -8.43
CA VAL A 419 8.64 18.08 -7.37
C VAL A 419 7.59 16.99 -7.23
N ASP A 420 8.00 15.78 -6.89
CA ASP A 420 7.07 14.66 -6.71
C ASP A 420 6.46 14.68 -5.32
N LEU A 421 7.27 14.93 -4.29
CA LEU A 421 6.86 14.88 -2.89
C LEU A 421 7.23 16.12 -2.09
N VAL A 422 6.45 16.38 -1.05
CA VAL A 422 6.75 17.34 0.01
C VAL A 422 6.70 16.63 1.35
N ALA A 423 7.81 16.67 2.07
CA ALA A 423 7.98 16.06 3.38
C ALA A 423 8.01 17.13 4.49
N TYR A 424 7.49 16.76 5.65
CA TYR A 424 7.37 17.64 6.81
C TYR A 424 7.67 16.89 8.10
N THR A 425 8.69 17.32 8.85
CA THR A 425 9.06 16.69 10.13
C THR A 425 8.20 17.22 11.27
N ALA A 426 6.91 16.86 11.24
CA ALA A 426 5.88 17.39 12.14
C ALA A 426 6.24 17.27 13.63
N ASP A 427 5.90 18.31 14.42
CA ASP A 427 5.94 18.26 15.89
C ASP A 427 5.08 17.12 16.46
N ARG A 428 3.95 16.84 15.81
CA ARG A 428 3.11 15.68 16.10
C ARG A 428 3.52 14.53 15.16
N SER A 429 4.30 13.59 15.69
CA SER A 429 4.81 12.42 14.96
C SER A 429 3.74 11.75 14.09
N GLY A 430 4.03 11.62 12.79
CA GLY A 430 3.26 10.85 11.82
C GLY A 430 2.02 11.53 11.23
N TYR A 431 1.69 12.77 11.62
CA TYR A 431 0.52 13.48 11.08
C TYR A 431 0.88 14.33 9.85
N PHE A 432 0.33 13.98 8.69
CA PHE A 432 0.53 14.68 7.42
C PHE A 432 2.01 14.97 7.10
N VAL A 433 2.85 13.97 7.31
CA VAL A 433 4.31 14.08 7.18
C VAL A 433 4.80 13.98 5.73
N GLU A 434 3.97 13.46 4.83
CA GLU A 434 4.26 13.39 3.39
C GLU A 434 3.03 13.82 2.58
N TRP A 435 3.31 14.54 1.50
CA TRP A 435 2.34 15.02 0.53
C TRP A 435 2.82 14.67 -0.87
N TYR A 436 1.94 14.15 -1.70
CA TYR A 436 2.22 13.82 -3.09
C TYR A 436 1.61 14.87 -4.01
N ASN A 437 2.44 15.44 -4.90
CA ASN A 437 2.06 16.50 -5.83
C ASN A 437 1.40 15.92 -7.07
N ALA A 438 0.08 16.06 -7.22
CA ALA A 438 -0.67 15.50 -8.34
C ALA A 438 -0.66 16.28 -9.65
N VAL A 439 0.09 17.39 -9.72
CA VAL A 439 0.24 18.15 -10.97
C VAL A 439 0.79 17.29 -12.12
N PRO A 440 1.83 16.45 -11.96
CA PRO A 440 2.45 15.72 -13.08
C PRO A 440 1.54 14.72 -13.79
N TRP A 441 0.55 14.12 -13.09
CA TRP A 441 -0.36 13.13 -13.68
C TRP A 441 -1.82 13.61 -13.78
N ALA A 442 -2.27 14.52 -12.93
CA ALA A 442 -3.64 15.05 -12.98
C ALA A 442 -3.72 16.42 -13.70
N GLY A 443 -2.60 17.10 -13.93
CA GLY A 443 -2.54 18.40 -14.59
C GLY A 443 -3.28 19.51 -13.84
N ARG A 444 -3.53 19.35 -12.53
CA ARG A 444 -4.24 20.30 -11.68
C ARG A 444 -3.48 20.52 -10.36
N PRO A 445 -3.58 21.71 -9.74
CA PRO A 445 -2.99 22.00 -8.42
C PRO A 445 -3.63 21.16 -7.31
N ILE A 446 -3.21 19.90 -7.20
CA ILE A 446 -3.72 18.96 -6.23
C ILE A 446 -2.55 18.44 -5.38
N LEU A 447 -2.70 18.53 -4.06
CA LEU A 447 -1.82 17.84 -3.10
C LEU A 447 -2.60 16.72 -2.41
N VAL A 448 -1.93 15.59 -2.22
CA VAL A 448 -2.48 14.43 -1.51
C VAL A 448 -1.65 14.17 -0.26
N GLY A 449 -2.21 14.43 0.91
CA GLY A 449 -1.56 14.17 2.19
C GLY A 449 -1.89 12.78 2.72
N PHE A 450 -0.93 12.13 3.37
CA PHE A 450 -1.09 10.77 3.91
C PHE A 450 -1.02 10.77 5.44
N ASN A 451 -1.77 9.84 6.03
CA ASN A 451 -1.57 9.38 7.39
C ASN A 451 -1.67 7.86 7.40
N ALA A 452 -0.76 7.19 8.10
CA ALA A 452 -0.76 5.74 8.22
C ALA A 452 -0.64 5.28 9.66
N GLY A 453 -0.94 4.01 9.92
CA GLY A 453 -0.77 3.38 11.22
C GLY A 453 -1.56 4.10 12.31
N ARG A 454 -0.88 4.45 13.41
CA ARG A 454 -1.52 5.07 14.57
C ARG A 454 -2.14 6.45 14.25
N PRO A 455 -1.43 7.40 13.58
CA PRO A 455 -2.04 8.65 13.14
C PRO A 455 -3.35 8.47 12.36
N ALA A 456 -3.38 7.53 11.40
CA ALA A 456 -4.59 7.26 10.62
C ALA A 456 -5.73 6.72 11.50
N ALA A 457 -5.43 5.75 12.37
CA ALA A 457 -6.41 5.19 13.30
C ALA A 457 -7.00 6.22 14.28
N GLU A 458 -6.24 7.24 14.66
CA GLU A 458 -6.75 8.36 15.46
C GLU A 458 -7.65 9.29 14.61
N ILE A 459 -7.25 9.61 13.38
CA ILE A 459 -7.99 10.47 12.43
C ILE A 459 -9.33 9.86 12.02
N GLU A 460 -9.45 8.53 12.00
CA GLU A 460 -10.71 7.82 11.74
C GLU A 460 -11.85 8.22 12.67
N SER A 461 -11.54 8.77 13.86
CA SER A 461 -12.53 9.29 14.81
C SER A 461 -12.91 10.77 14.62
N TRP A 462 -12.16 11.51 13.80
CA TRP A 462 -12.39 12.95 13.57
C TRP A 462 -13.53 13.15 12.57
N SER A 463 -14.11 14.34 12.52
CA SER A 463 -14.94 14.76 11.38
C SER A 463 -14.08 15.08 10.16
N ASP A 464 -14.69 15.14 8.98
CA ASP A 464 -13.98 15.48 7.75
C ASP A 464 -13.43 16.91 7.78
N ASP A 465 -14.18 17.85 8.40
CA ASP A 465 -13.74 19.24 8.61
C ASP A 465 -12.54 19.33 9.56
N GLU A 466 -12.51 18.54 10.65
CA GLU A 466 -11.35 18.49 11.56
C GLU A 466 -10.10 17.94 10.87
N THR A 467 -10.25 16.91 10.03
CA THR A 467 -9.15 16.37 9.22
C THR A 467 -8.66 17.40 8.21
N LEU A 468 -9.57 18.09 7.52
CA LEU A 468 -9.24 19.15 6.58
C LEU A 468 -8.50 20.31 7.27
N ASP A 469 -9.00 20.77 8.40
CA ASP A 469 -8.39 21.88 9.14
C ASP A 469 -6.97 21.52 9.60
N ALA A 470 -6.76 20.30 10.11
CA ALA A 470 -5.44 19.82 10.49
C ALA A 470 -4.46 19.73 9.29
N ALA A 471 -4.95 19.26 8.14
CA ALA A 471 -4.21 19.21 6.89
C ALA A 471 -3.79 20.60 6.41
N LEU A 472 -4.74 21.55 6.35
CA LEU A 472 -4.48 22.93 5.94
C LEU A 472 -3.55 23.66 6.92
N ASP A 473 -3.65 23.38 8.21
CA ASP A 473 -2.76 23.96 9.22
C ASP A 473 -1.30 23.54 9.04
N VAL A 474 -1.03 22.33 8.57
CA VAL A 474 0.33 21.90 8.18
C VAL A 474 0.80 22.70 6.97
N LEU A 475 0.00 22.78 5.91
CA LEU A 475 0.37 23.50 4.68
C LEU A 475 0.59 25.01 4.91
N ARG A 476 -0.16 25.63 5.84
CA ARG A 476 0.02 27.05 6.24
C ARG A 476 1.30 27.30 7.01
N ARG A 477 1.84 26.28 7.70
CA ARG A 477 3.10 26.39 8.46
C ARG A 477 4.30 26.38 7.52
N ILE A 478 4.22 25.63 6.43
CA ILE A 478 5.30 25.51 5.43
C ILE A 478 5.58 26.88 4.79
N ARG A 479 6.87 27.20 4.67
CA ARG A 479 7.38 28.39 3.98
C ARG A 479 7.83 27.99 2.57
N TRP A 480 6.85 27.96 1.67
CA TRP A 480 6.97 27.52 0.27
C TRP A 480 8.00 28.30 -0.54
#